data_AF-A0A6I7FBA1-F1
#
_entry.id   AF-A0A6I7FBA1-F1
#
_cell.length_a   1.000
_cell.length_b   1.000
_cell.length_c   1.000
_cell.angle_alpha   90.00
_cell.angle_beta   90.00
_cell.angle_gamma   90.00
#
_symmetry.space_group_name_H-M   'P 1'
#
loop_
_entity.id
_entity.type
_entity.pdbx_description
1 polymer ?
#
loop_
_entity_poly.entity_id
_entity_poly.type
_entity_poly.pdbx_seq_one_letter_code
_entity_poly.pdbx_strand_id
1 'polypeptide(L)'
;MIRNECLMKKTLGNMVAVTLIFLLILFVFALLFGSYFFGTAGFFAIFGVTYESPASLLWFILLSFVLGVVFEIPERFLRLLIRRKAVTFTIDCFFTWLAIHLADEMMDGINIPIDVEIIACLFLFVIQLAFDENKERSRSDD
;
A
#
# COMPACT_ATOMS: atom_id res chain seq x y z
N MET A 1 31.71 -22.42 -38.61
CA MET A 1 31.38 -23.16 -37.38
C MET A 1 31.54 -22.30 -36.12
N ILE A 2 32.75 -21.79 -35.82
CA ILE A 2 33.07 -21.00 -34.60
C ILE A 2 32.19 -19.74 -34.40
N ARG A 3 31.83 -19.04 -35.49
CA ARG A 3 30.97 -17.83 -35.46
C ARG A 3 29.58 -18.11 -34.90
N ASN A 4 29.01 -19.28 -35.21
CA ASN A 4 27.64 -19.62 -34.81
C ASN A 4 27.59 -20.01 -33.33
N GLU A 5 28.63 -20.66 -32.80
CA GLU A 5 28.74 -20.96 -31.36
C GLU A 5 28.90 -19.70 -30.51
N CYS A 6 29.67 -18.73 -30.99
CA CYS A 6 29.84 -17.43 -30.32
C CYS A 6 28.53 -16.64 -30.30
N LEU A 7 27.80 -16.60 -31.43
CA LEU A 7 26.49 -15.95 -31.52
C LEU A 7 25.46 -16.61 -30.59
N MET A 8 25.44 -17.94 -30.53
CA MET A 8 24.55 -18.70 -29.66
C MET A 8 24.84 -18.49 -28.16
N LYS A 9 26.12 -18.42 -27.76
CA LYS A 9 26.47 -18.07 -26.37
C LYS A 9 26.06 -16.64 -26.00
N LYS A 10 26.18 -15.70 -26.93
CA LYS A 10 25.78 -14.30 -26.73
C LYS A 10 24.26 -14.15 -26.62
N THR A 11 23.49 -14.84 -27.46
CA THR A 11 22.01 -14.82 -27.38
C THR A 11 21.51 -15.52 -26.12
N LEU A 12 22.13 -16.63 -25.72
CA LEU A 12 21.82 -17.32 -24.45
C LEU A 12 22.11 -16.42 -23.25
N GLY A 13 23.26 -15.73 -23.22
CA GLY A 13 23.60 -14.79 -22.16
C GLY A 13 22.61 -13.64 -22.03
N ASN A 14 22.19 -13.04 -23.16
CA ASN A 14 21.16 -12.02 -23.17
C ASN A 14 19.79 -12.54 -22.69
N MET A 15 19.39 -13.76 -23.10
CA MET A 15 18.12 -14.35 -22.66
C MET A 15 18.10 -14.60 -21.15
N VAL A 16 19.19 -15.14 -20.59
CA VAL A 16 19.34 -15.34 -19.14
C VAL A 16 19.29 -14.01 -18.39
N ALA A 17 19.98 -12.97 -18.90
CA ALA A 17 19.97 -11.65 -18.29
C ALA A 17 18.56 -11.03 -18.27
N VAL A 18 17.81 -11.10 -19.38
CA VAL A 18 16.43 -10.60 -19.46
C VAL A 18 15.52 -11.36 -18.49
N THR A 19 15.63 -12.69 -18.42
CA THR A 19 14.85 -13.50 -17.49
C THR A 19 15.16 -13.15 -16.02
N LEU A 20 16.44 -12.93 -15.68
CA LEU A 20 16.85 -12.52 -14.33
C LEU A 20 16.29 -11.15 -13.94
N ILE A 21 16.33 -10.17 -14.86
CA ILE A 21 15.76 -8.84 -14.63
C ILE A 21 14.25 -8.94 -14.42
N PHE A 22 13.56 -9.71 -15.27
CA PHE A 22 12.12 -9.93 -15.13
C PHE A 22 11.76 -10.59 -13.79
N LEU A 23 12.50 -11.63 -13.39
CA LEU A 23 12.34 -12.30 -12.10
C LEU A 23 12.56 -11.33 -10.94
N LEU A 24 13.59 -10.48 -11.02
CA LEU A 24 13.88 -9.47 -10.00
C LEU A 24 12.73 -8.48 -9.84
N ILE A 25 12.18 -7.99 -10.96
CA ILE A 25 11.02 -7.09 -10.95
C ILE A 25 9.82 -7.77 -10.27
N LEU A 26 9.50 -9.01 -10.68
CA LEU A 26 8.40 -9.78 -10.10
C LEU A 26 8.63 -10.01 -8.60
N PHE A 27 9.85 -10.32 -8.19
CA PHE A 27 10.20 -10.52 -6.79
C PHE A 27 10.01 -9.24 -5.96
N VAL A 28 10.39 -8.07 -6.48
CA VAL A 28 10.12 -6.79 -5.81
C VAL A 28 8.62 -6.55 -5.66
N PHE A 29 7.83 -6.77 -6.71
CA PHE A 29 6.37 -6.66 -6.62
C PHE A 29 5.77 -7.64 -5.61
N ALA A 30 6.26 -8.88 -5.57
CA ALA A 30 5.83 -9.88 -4.62
C ALA A 30 6.18 -9.48 -3.18
N LEU A 31 7.34 -8.87 -2.94
CA LEU A 31 7.71 -8.36 -1.62
C LEU A 31 6.87 -7.14 -1.22
N LEU A 32 6.62 -6.20 -2.13
CA LEU A 32 5.78 -5.03 -1.84
C LEU A 32 4.34 -5.45 -1.52
N PHE A 33 3.73 -6.26 -2.39
CA PHE A 33 2.36 -6.73 -2.19
C PHE A 33 2.27 -7.70 -1.01
N GLY A 34 3.22 -8.62 -0.90
CA GLY A 34 3.30 -9.60 0.18
C GLY A 34 3.49 -8.94 1.54
N SER A 35 4.40 -7.97 1.67
CA SER A 35 4.59 -7.25 2.94
C SER A 35 3.35 -6.47 3.36
N TYR A 36 2.64 -5.86 2.42
CA TYR A 36 1.38 -5.18 2.72
C TYR A 36 0.30 -6.18 3.18
N PHE A 37 0.11 -7.28 2.44
CA PHE A 37 -0.85 -8.34 2.78
C PHE A 37 -0.53 -9.01 4.12
N PHE A 38 0.73 -9.35 4.37
CA PHE A 38 1.17 -9.91 5.65
C PHE A 38 1.09 -8.89 6.78
N GLY A 39 1.30 -7.60 6.49
CA GLY A 39 1.14 -6.51 7.45
C GLY A 39 -0.30 -6.39 7.94
N THR A 40 -1.28 -6.39 7.03
CA THR A 40 -2.71 -6.35 7.38
C THR A 40 -3.16 -7.64 8.06
N ALA A 41 -2.75 -8.80 7.53
CA ALA A 41 -3.05 -10.10 8.15
C ALA A 41 -2.50 -10.20 9.58
N GLY A 42 -1.25 -9.76 9.79
CA GLY A 42 -0.60 -9.74 11.09
C GLY A 42 -1.26 -8.76 12.05
N PHE A 43 -1.62 -7.57 11.58
CA PHE A 43 -2.39 -6.60 12.36
C PHE A 43 -3.73 -7.21 12.83
N PHE A 44 -4.51 -7.78 11.92
CA PHE A 44 -5.77 -8.46 12.25
C PHE A 44 -5.58 -9.64 13.21
N ALA A 45 -4.52 -10.43 13.06
CA ALA A 45 -4.22 -11.53 13.97
C ALA A 45 -3.93 -11.06 15.40
N ILE A 46 -3.23 -9.92 15.58
CA ILE A 46 -2.95 -9.35 16.90
C ILE A 46 -4.22 -8.85 17.58
N PHE A 47 -5.13 -8.24 16.82
CA PHE A 47 -6.39 -7.68 17.33
C PHE A 47 -7.56 -8.67 17.32
N GLY A 48 -7.35 -9.92 16.92
CA GLY A 48 -8.37 -10.96 16.92
C GLY A 48 -9.47 -10.76 15.86
N VAL A 49 -9.20 -10.01 14.80
CA VAL A 49 -10.13 -9.81 13.69
C VAL A 49 -10.21 -11.10 12.87
N THR A 50 -11.43 -11.61 12.69
CA THR A 50 -11.70 -12.79 11.86
C THR A 50 -12.18 -12.38 10.48
N TYR A 51 -11.64 -13.02 9.46
CA TYR A 51 -12.09 -12.92 8.08
C TYR A 51 -12.36 -14.33 7.54
N GLU A 52 -13.32 -14.47 6.63
CA GLU A 52 -13.75 -15.79 6.14
C GLU A 52 -12.66 -16.53 5.35
N SER A 53 -11.83 -15.78 4.60
CA SER A 53 -10.79 -16.35 3.77
C SER A 53 -9.66 -15.36 3.49
N PRO A 54 -8.46 -15.84 3.13
CA PRO A 54 -7.37 -14.97 2.64
C PRO A 54 -7.78 -14.12 1.43
N ALA A 55 -8.75 -14.60 0.62
CA ALA A 55 -9.29 -13.84 -0.49
C ALA A 55 -10.13 -12.65 -0.02
N SER A 56 -10.89 -12.79 1.08
CA SER A 56 -11.63 -11.67 1.69
C SER A 56 -10.65 -10.57 2.13
N LEU A 57 -9.53 -10.94 2.75
CA LEU A 57 -8.49 -9.97 3.11
C LEU A 57 -7.91 -9.25 1.88
N LEU A 58 -7.64 -9.99 0.81
CA LEU A 58 -7.14 -9.40 -0.44
C LEU A 58 -8.14 -8.42 -1.04
N TRP A 59 -9.43 -8.78 -1.07
CA TRP A 59 -10.49 -7.91 -1.55
C TRP A 59 -10.63 -6.65 -0.70
N PHE A 60 -10.51 -6.76 0.62
CA PHE A 60 -10.53 -5.62 1.53
C PHE A 60 -9.38 -4.64 1.27
N ILE A 61 -8.17 -5.16 1.05
CA ILE A 61 -7.01 -4.35 0.67
C ILE A 61 -7.26 -3.61 -0.65
N LEU A 62 -7.73 -4.32 -1.67
CA LEU A 62 -8.02 -3.73 -2.97
C LEU A 62 -9.12 -2.66 -2.88
N LEU A 63 -10.18 -2.95 -2.14
CA LEU A 63 -11.30 -2.03 -1.98
C LEU A 63 -10.90 -0.79 -1.19
N SER A 64 -10.15 -0.96 -0.09
CA SER A 64 -9.58 0.15 0.70
C SER A 64 -8.70 1.04 -0.17
N PHE A 65 -7.90 0.46 -1.08
CA PHE A 65 -7.07 1.24 -2.00
C PHE A 65 -7.91 2.01 -3.03
N VAL A 66 -8.92 1.37 -3.63
CA VAL A 66 -9.83 2.04 -4.58
C VAL A 66 -10.58 3.18 -3.89
N LEU A 67 -11.11 2.96 -2.70
CA LEU A 67 -11.78 3.99 -1.90
C LEU A 67 -10.82 5.11 -1.50
N GLY A 68 -9.58 4.78 -1.11
CA GLY A 68 -8.54 5.75 -0.85
C GLY A 68 -8.33 6.70 -2.04
N VAL A 69 -8.14 6.15 -3.25
CA VAL A 69 -8.01 6.94 -4.49
C VAL A 69 -9.24 7.80 -4.77
N VAL A 70 -10.44 7.28 -4.51
CA VAL A 70 -11.69 8.06 -4.65
C VAL A 70 -11.72 9.24 -3.66
N PHE A 71 -11.29 9.01 -2.42
CA PHE A 71 -11.28 10.02 -1.36
C PHE A 71 -10.13 11.03 -1.48
N GLU A 72 -9.07 10.74 -2.24
CA GLU A 72 -8.02 11.73 -2.54
C GLU A 72 -8.58 13.01 -3.21
N ILE A 73 -9.65 12.88 -4.01
CA ILE A 73 -10.27 14.00 -4.73
C ILE A 73 -10.86 15.04 -3.74
N PRO A 74 -11.81 14.68 -2.86
CA PRO A 74 -12.34 15.61 -1.86
C PRO A 74 -11.27 16.04 -0.84
N GLU A 75 -10.33 15.17 -0.47
CA GLU A 75 -9.20 15.50 0.41
C GLU A 75 -8.36 16.65 -0.18
N ARG A 76 -7.99 16.54 -1.46
CA ARG A 76 -7.23 17.60 -2.17
C ARG A 76 -8.02 18.90 -2.29
N PHE A 77 -9.32 18.82 -2.53
CA PHE A 77 -10.19 20.00 -2.57
C PHE A 77 -10.22 20.73 -1.22
N LEU A 78 -10.39 20.00 -0.12
CA LEU A 78 -10.39 20.57 1.24
C LEU A 78 -9.04 21.16 1.63
N ARG A 79 -7.93 20.53 1.21
CA ARG A 79 -6.57 21.06 1.39
C ARG A 79 -6.33 22.39 0.69
N LEU A 80 -6.93 22.60 -0.49
CA LEU A 80 -6.84 23.90 -1.18
C LEU A 80 -7.59 25.00 -0.42
N LEU A 81 -8.70 24.65 0.22
CA LEU A 81 -9.52 25.60 0.98
C LEU A 81 -8.90 25.95 2.33
N ILE A 82 -8.25 24.99 3.00
CA ILE A 82 -7.71 25.15 4.34
C ILE A 82 -6.18 25.23 4.31
N ARG A 83 -5.61 26.41 4.59
CA ARG A 83 -4.16 26.66 4.56
C ARG A 83 -3.39 26.27 5.83
N ARG A 84 -4.02 25.61 6.80
CA ARG A 84 -3.38 25.22 8.07
C ARG A 84 -2.88 23.78 7.99
N LYS A 85 -1.56 23.58 8.04
CA LYS A 85 -0.90 22.25 8.00
C LYS A 85 -1.52 21.24 8.98
N ALA A 86 -1.79 21.64 10.22
CA ALA A 86 -2.38 20.76 11.23
C ALA A 86 -3.77 20.25 10.84
N VAL A 87 -4.59 21.09 10.19
CA VAL A 87 -5.97 20.74 9.80
C VAL A 87 -5.95 19.88 8.54
N THR A 88 -5.07 20.20 7.59
CA THR A 88 -4.79 19.36 6.43
C THR A 88 -4.45 17.92 6.85
N PHE A 89 -3.60 17.75 7.86
CA PHE A 89 -3.21 16.43 8.33
C PHE A 89 -4.35 15.64 8.98
N THR A 90 -5.23 16.31 9.74
CA THR A 90 -6.45 15.68 10.27
C THR A 90 -7.41 15.25 9.17
N ILE A 91 -7.50 16.03 8.09
CA ILE A 91 -8.34 15.70 6.93
C ILE A 91 -7.85 14.41 6.28
N ASP A 92 -6.54 14.27 6.06
CA ASP A 92 -5.95 13.10 5.43
C ASP A 92 -6.19 11.83 6.29
N CYS A 93 -6.03 11.97 7.61
CA CYS A 93 -6.33 10.93 8.58
C CYS A 93 -7.81 10.51 8.55
N PHE A 94 -8.72 11.48 8.51
CA PHE A 94 -10.17 11.23 8.46
C PHE A 94 -10.59 10.50 7.20
N PHE A 95 -10.10 10.91 6.02
CA PHE A 95 -10.41 10.23 4.77
C PHE A 95 -9.81 8.84 4.69
N THR A 96 -8.62 8.62 5.28
CA THR A 96 -8.02 7.28 5.40
C THR A 96 -8.87 6.36 6.27
N TRP A 97 -9.33 6.84 7.43
CA TRP A 97 -10.28 6.08 8.26
C TRP A 97 -11.58 5.80 7.51
N LEU A 98 -12.14 6.80 6.82
CA LEU A 98 -13.39 6.66 6.07
C LEU A 98 -13.26 5.63 4.94
N ALA A 99 -12.11 5.58 4.26
CA ALA A 99 -11.81 4.55 3.26
C ALA A 99 -11.84 3.14 3.84
N ILE A 100 -11.23 2.95 5.01
CA ILE A 100 -11.17 1.66 5.72
C ILE A 100 -12.56 1.25 6.21
N HIS A 101 -13.26 2.16 6.89
CA HIS A 101 -14.58 1.90 7.44
C HIS A 101 -15.59 1.57 6.33
N LEU A 102 -15.57 2.33 5.24
CA LEU A 102 -16.42 2.04 4.10
C LEU A 102 -16.03 0.74 3.38
N ALA A 103 -14.74 0.38 3.34
CA ALA A 103 -14.31 -0.90 2.78
C ALA A 103 -14.83 -2.10 3.60
N ASP A 104 -14.85 -1.99 4.93
CA ASP A 104 -15.41 -3.02 5.82
C ASP A 104 -16.93 -3.12 5.63
N GLU A 105 -17.66 -2.02 5.69
CA GLU A 105 -19.13 -1.98 5.51
C GLU A 105 -19.59 -2.48 4.14
N MET A 106 -18.78 -2.33 3.09
CA MET A 106 -19.09 -2.83 1.76
C MET A 106 -18.83 -4.33 1.58
N MET A 107 -18.23 -5.00 2.56
CA MET A 107 -17.81 -6.39 2.47
C MET A 107 -18.36 -7.24 3.61
N ASP A 108 -19.22 -8.21 3.28
CA ASP A 108 -19.73 -9.17 4.28
C ASP A 108 -18.66 -10.17 4.79
N GLY A 109 -17.48 -10.22 4.15
CA GLY A 109 -16.45 -11.24 4.39
C GLY A 109 -15.43 -10.92 5.48
N ILE A 110 -15.48 -9.72 6.06
CA ILE A 110 -14.66 -9.27 7.18
C ILE A 110 -15.59 -8.49 8.13
N ASN A 111 -15.38 -8.63 9.43
CA ASN A 111 -16.08 -7.84 10.42
C ASN A 111 -15.04 -7.21 11.34
N ILE A 112 -14.69 -5.96 11.07
CA ILE A 112 -13.71 -5.21 11.85
C ILE A 112 -14.46 -4.40 12.90
N PRO A 113 -14.23 -4.62 14.20
CA PRO A 113 -14.82 -3.75 15.21
C PRO A 113 -14.23 -2.33 15.08
N ILE A 114 -15.08 -1.32 15.29
CA ILE A 114 -14.71 0.11 15.19
C ILE A 114 -13.46 0.44 16.02
N ASP A 115 -13.28 -0.20 17.18
CA ASP A 115 -12.09 -0.02 18.03
C ASP A 115 -10.79 -0.35 17.26
N VAL A 116 -10.81 -1.41 16.45
CA VAL A 116 -9.66 -1.84 15.66
C VAL A 116 -9.47 -0.96 14.43
N GLU A 117 -10.53 -0.45 13.82
CA GLU A 117 -10.42 0.53 12.74
C GLU A 117 -9.74 1.82 13.20
N ILE A 118 -10.10 2.33 14.39
CA ILE A 118 -9.50 3.54 14.96
C ILE A 118 -8.02 3.29 15.26
N ILE A 119 -7.66 2.12 15.80
CA ILE A 119 -6.27 1.75 16.04
C ILE A 119 -5.49 1.61 14.72
N ALA A 120 -6.09 1.02 13.69
CA ALA A 120 -5.48 0.88 12.37
C ALA A 120 -5.23 2.25 11.74
N CYS A 121 -6.21 3.15 11.82
CA CYS A 121 -6.09 4.53 11.38
C CYS A 121 -4.96 5.25 12.12
N LEU A 122 -4.90 5.13 13.46
CA LEU A 122 -3.83 5.73 14.25
C LEU A 122 -2.44 5.16 13.89
N PHE A 123 -2.36 3.86 13.61
CA PHE A 123 -1.12 3.22 13.17
C PHE A 123 -0.66 3.74 11.81
N LEU A 124 -1.58 3.81 10.83
CA LEU A 124 -1.30 4.38 9.51
C LEU A 124 -0.94 5.87 9.60
N PHE A 125 -1.56 6.59 10.52
CA PHE A 125 -1.26 7.99 10.80
C PHE A 125 0.17 8.19 11.32
N VAL A 126 0.65 7.33 12.23
CA VAL A 126 2.04 7.36 12.70
C VAL A 126 3.01 7.08 11.55
N ILE A 127 2.66 6.11 10.69
CA ILE A 127 3.44 5.80 9.48
C ILE A 127 3.50 7.02 8.56
N GLN A 128 2.36 7.65 8.31
CA GLN A 128 2.26 8.84 7.45
C GLN A 128 3.08 10.00 7.99
N LEU A 129 3.03 10.25 9.31
CA LEU A 129 3.86 11.25 9.98
C LEU A 129 5.36 10.99 9.78
N ALA A 130 5.80 9.74 9.97
CA ALA A 130 7.20 9.35 9.80
C ALA A 130 7.70 9.54 8.36
N PHE A 131 6.84 9.32 7.36
CA PHE A 131 7.16 9.56 5.95
C PHE A 131 7.20 11.04 5.60
N ASP A 132 6.27 11.84 6.11
CA ASP A 132 6.22 13.28 5.85
C ASP A 132 7.41 14.03 6.46
N GLU A 133 7.87 13.65 7.66
CA GLU A 133 9.10 14.21 8.26
C GLU A 133 10.35 13.95 7.41
N ASN A 134 10.47 12.74 6.84
CA ASN A 134 11.57 12.39 5.94
C ASN A 134 11.54 13.24 4.64
N LYS A 135 10.34 13.52 4.14
CA LYS A 135 10.13 14.33 2.95
C LYS A 135 10.46 15.81 3.17
N GLU A 136 10.18 16.37 4.36
CA GLU A 136 10.59 17.74 4.68
C GLU A 136 12.11 17.85 4.84
N ARG A 137 12.78 16.83 5.40
CA ARG A 137 14.24 16.80 5.57
C ARG A 137 15.01 16.68 4.25
N SER A 138 14.53 15.90 3.31
CA SER A 138 15.18 15.75 1.99
C SER A 138 15.06 16.99 1.10
N ARG A 139 14.13 17.91 1.39
CA ARG A 139 13.98 19.19 0.67
C ARG A 139 14.84 20.33 1.24
N SER A 140 15.33 20.22 2.48
CA SER A 140 16.21 21.24 3.08
C SER A 140 17.71 21.04 2.77
N ASP A 141 18.08 19.92 2.16
CA ASP A 141 19.45 19.58 1.78
C ASP A 141 19.75 19.78 0.28
N ASP A 142 18.77 20.28 -0.49
CA ASP A 142 18.89 20.77 -1.89
C ASP A 142 18.85 22.32 -1.93
#